data_AF-A0A8S3IGD8-F1
#
_entry.id   AF-A0A8S3IGD8-F1
#
_cell.length_a   1.000
_cell.length_b   1.000
_cell.length_c   1.000
_cell.angle_alpha   90.00
_cell.angle_beta   90.00
_cell.angle_gamma   90.00
#
_symmetry.space_group_name_H-M   'P 1'
#
loop_
_entity.id
_entity.type
_entity.pdbx_description
1 polymer ?
#
loop_
_entity_poly.entity_id
_entity_poly.type
_entity_poly.pdbx_seq_one_letter_code
_entity_poly.pdbx_strand_id
1 'polypeptide(L)'
;MQLNDLEQEDEEFQNFLKQVTLSKKPDENKQAKNNDERIAVRPEPGFCLKTKRIGDEANNEKVFINVCMSSQINAPREITEEELIEIVKS
;
A
#
# COMPACT_ATOMS: atom_id res chain seq x y z
N MET A 1 5.60 25.54 11.07
CA MET A 1 5.57 24.40 10.14
C MET A 1 4.74 24.88 8.95
N GLN A 2 5.37 25.04 7.80
CA GLN A 2 4.82 25.84 6.69
C GLN A 2 3.91 24.97 5.82
N LEU A 3 2.74 25.51 5.42
CA LEU A 3 1.72 24.82 4.61
C LEU A 3 2.25 24.25 3.28
N ASN A 4 3.35 24.81 2.77
CA ASN A 4 3.96 24.41 1.51
C ASN A 4 4.59 23.00 1.54
N ASP A 5 5.00 22.51 2.72
CA ASP A 5 5.67 21.20 2.84
C ASP A 5 4.66 20.04 2.64
N LEU A 6 3.43 20.20 3.12
CA LEU A 6 2.35 19.20 2.97
C LEU A 6 1.82 19.12 1.53
N GLU A 7 1.72 20.26 0.84
CA GLU A 7 1.29 20.30 -0.56
C GLU A 7 2.34 19.68 -1.49
N GLN A 8 3.63 19.86 -1.18
CA GLN A 8 4.72 19.22 -1.94
C GLN A 8 4.72 17.69 -1.80
N GLU A 9 4.52 17.17 -0.59
CA GLU A 9 4.45 15.71 -0.37
C GLU A 9 3.28 15.06 -1.10
N ASP A 10 2.12 15.72 -1.11
CA ASP A 10 0.94 15.23 -1.85
C ASP A 10 1.18 15.23 -3.37
N GLU A 11 1.81 16.27 -3.93
CA GLU A 11 2.13 16.30 -5.36
C GLU A 11 3.14 15.21 -5.75
N GLU A 12 4.17 14.97 -4.94
CA GLU A 12 5.15 13.92 -5.19
C GLU A 12 4.51 12.53 -5.16
N PHE A 13 3.65 12.26 -4.18
CA PHE A 13 2.94 10.98 -4.09
C PHE A 13 1.97 10.77 -5.26
N GLN A 14 1.26 11.82 -5.70
CA GLN A 14 0.40 11.78 -6.88
C GLN A 14 1.19 11.52 -8.16
N ASN A 15 2.40 12.09 -8.28
CA ASN A 15 3.27 11.84 -9.43
C ASN A 15 3.78 10.40 -9.47
N PHE A 16 4.11 9.83 -8.30
CA PHE A 16 4.46 8.41 -8.19
C PHE A 16 3.29 7.50 -8.62
N LEU A 17 2.08 7.75 -8.12
CA LEU A 17 0.88 6.99 -8.51
C LEU A 17 0.61 7.05 -10.02
N LYS A 18 0.78 8.21 -10.64
CA LYS A 18 0.65 8.38 -12.10
C LYS A 18 1.71 7.57 -12.85
N GLN A 19 2.96 7.59 -12.41
CA GLN A 19 4.06 6.83 -13.04
C GLN A 19 3.82 5.31 -12.97
N VAL A 20 3.37 4.80 -11.82
CA VAL A 20 3.06 3.38 -11.63
C VAL A 20 1.86 2.95 -12.48
N THR A 21 0.88 3.83 -12.66
CA THR A 21 -0.34 3.54 -13.44
C THR A 21 -0.08 3.60 -14.96
N LEU A 22 0.70 4.58 -15.43
CA LEU A 22 1.06 4.74 -16.85
C LEU A 22 2.01 3.65 -17.36
N SER A 23 2.77 3.03 -16.46
CA SER A 23 3.62 1.86 -16.76
C SER A 23 2.81 0.58 -17.03
N LYS A 24 1.48 0.60 -16.85
CA LYS A 24 0.55 -0.49 -17.19
C LYS A 24 -0.31 -0.10 -18.40
N LYS A 25 0.29 0.08 -19.58
CA LYS A 25 -0.50 0.02 -20.82
C LYS A 25 -0.83 -1.45 -21.13
N PRO A 26 -2.10 -1.78 -21.43
CA PRO A 26 -2.44 -3.09 -21.97
C PRO A 26 -2.12 -3.06 -23.47
N ASP A 27 -0.98 -3.65 -23.86
CA ASP A 27 -0.71 -3.93 -25.26
C ASP A 27 -1.52 -5.17 -25.69
N GLU A 28 -2.60 -4.96 -26.45
CA GLU A 28 -3.45 -6.04 -27.01
C GLU A 28 -2.77 -6.91 -28.08
N ASN A 29 -1.49 -6.73 -28.37
CA ASN A 29 -0.82 -7.60 -29.35
C ASN A 29 0.69 -7.53 -29.24
N LYS A 30 1.28 -8.45 -28.45
CA LYS A 30 2.58 -9.10 -28.70
C LYS A 30 2.88 -10.11 -27.59
N GLN A 31 3.01 -11.37 -27.99
CA GLN A 31 3.75 -12.39 -27.23
C GLN A 31 5.21 -11.95 -27.10
N ALA A 32 5.50 -11.12 -26.10
CA ALA A 32 6.83 -10.97 -25.55
C ALA A 32 6.86 -11.81 -24.28
N LYS A 33 7.70 -12.84 -24.26
CA LYS A 33 8.08 -13.58 -23.05
C LYS A 33 8.84 -12.64 -22.11
N ASN A 34 8.13 -11.72 -21.46
CA ASN A 34 8.59 -11.11 -20.23
C ASN A 34 8.12 -12.03 -19.12
N ASN A 35 9.07 -12.71 -18.47
CA ASN A 35 8.81 -13.57 -17.32
C ASN A 35 8.55 -12.70 -16.07
N ASP A 36 7.64 -11.73 -16.20
CA ASP A 36 7.13 -10.91 -15.11
C ASP A 36 6.07 -11.78 -14.42
N GLU A 37 6.53 -12.79 -13.67
CA GLU A 37 5.70 -13.79 -13.00
C GLU A 37 4.90 -13.11 -11.88
N ARG A 38 3.84 -12.39 -12.28
CA ARG A 38 2.86 -11.83 -11.36
C ARG A 38 2.07 -13.00 -10.78
N ILE A 39 2.31 -13.28 -9.51
CA ILE A 39 1.56 -14.29 -8.77
C ILE A 39 0.22 -13.67 -8.36
N ALA A 40 -0.88 -14.22 -8.89
CA ALA A 40 -2.21 -13.90 -8.41
C ALA A 40 -2.43 -14.56 -7.04
N VAL A 41 -2.69 -13.74 -6.01
CA VAL A 41 -2.92 -14.22 -4.64
C VAL A 41 -4.40 -14.03 -4.30
N ARG A 42 -5.03 -15.11 -3.82
CA ARG A 42 -6.37 -15.06 -3.21
C ARG A 42 -6.22 -15.16 -1.70
N PRO A 43 -6.36 -14.06 -0.94
CA PRO A 43 -6.11 -14.08 0.49
C PRO A 43 -7.30 -14.68 1.26
N GLU A 44 -7.00 -15.23 2.42
CA GLU A 44 -7.99 -15.68 3.40
C GLU A 44 -8.44 -14.50 4.26
N PRO A 45 -9.75 -14.37 4.56
CA PRO A 45 -10.25 -13.30 5.43
C PRO A 45 -9.64 -13.40 6.85
N GLY A 46 -9.22 -12.26 7.39
CA GLY A 46 -8.88 -12.10 8.81
C GLY A 46 -9.95 -11.26 9.50
N PHE A 47 -9.71 -9.96 9.61
CA PHE A 47 -10.63 -9.01 10.26
C PHE A 47 -10.77 -7.70 9.47
N CYS A 48 -11.81 -6.93 9.81
CA CYS A 48 -12.09 -5.64 9.17
C CYS A 48 -11.94 -4.51 10.20
N LEU A 49 -11.11 -3.52 9.90
CA LEU A 49 -11.04 -2.28 10.68
C LEU A 49 -11.94 -1.23 10.06
N LYS A 50 -12.69 -0.53 10.90
CA LYS A 50 -13.45 0.64 10.52
C LYS A 50 -12.81 1.87 11.13
N THR A 51 -12.47 2.84 10.30
CA THR A 51 -11.89 4.12 10.71
C THR A 51 -12.49 5.27 9.88
N LYS A 52 -11.96 6.47 10.04
CA LYS A 52 -12.28 7.66 9.24
C LYS A 52 -10.99 8.39 8.88
N ARG A 53 -10.96 9.11 7.76
CA ARG A 53 -9.83 9.96 7.40
C ARG A 53 -9.74 11.15 8.37
N ILE A 54 -8.55 11.49 8.84
CA ILE A 54 -8.26 12.66 9.69
C ILE A 54 -7.57 13.69 8.80
N GLY A 55 -8.01 14.95 8.83
CA GLY A 55 -7.48 16.05 8.01
C GLY A 55 -8.50 16.68 7.05
N ASP A 56 -9.51 15.92 6.63
CA ASP A 56 -10.60 16.42 5.79
C ASP A 56 -11.81 16.77 6.67
N GLU A 57 -11.78 17.91 7.36
CA GLU A 57 -12.86 18.32 8.28
C GLU A 57 -14.25 18.40 7.60
N ALA A 58 -14.26 18.58 6.28
CA ALA A 58 -15.47 18.61 5.46
C ALA A 58 -16.02 17.22 5.10
N ASN A 59 -15.22 16.15 5.19
CA ASN A 59 -15.59 14.85 4.61
C ASN A 59 -15.24 13.69 5.57
N ASN A 60 -16.09 13.51 6.60
CA ASN A 60 -16.04 12.42 7.58
C ASN A 60 -16.38 11.04 6.96
N GLU A 61 -15.69 10.66 5.90
CA GLU A 61 -15.92 9.40 5.20
C GLU A 61 -15.42 8.20 6.01
N LYS A 62 -16.24 7.15 6.06
CA LYS A 62 -15.88 5.89 6.71
C LYS A 62 -14.95 5.10 5.81
N VAL A 63 -13.83 4.67 6.36
CA VAL A 63 -12.85 3.82 5.68
C VAL A 63 -12.90 2.43 6.32
N PHE A 64 -12.92 1.40 5.48
CA PHE A 64 -12.86 0.00 5.90
C PHE A 64 -11.59 -0.65 5.35
N ILE A 65 -10.81 -1.29 6.21
CA ILE A 65 -9.58 -1.99 5.84
C ILE A 65 -9.76 -3.46 6.17
N ASN A 66 -9.71 -4.31 5.15
CA ASN A 66 -9.72 -5.77 5.34
C ASN A 66 -8.29 -6.25 5.53
N VAL A 67 -7.96 -6.66 6.76
CA VAL A 67 -6.70 -7.32 7.07
C VAL A 67 -6.88 -8.80 6.79
N CYS A 68 -6.28 -9.24 5.69
CA CYS A 68 -6.33 -10.62 5.20
C CYS A 68 -4.97 -11.30 5.34
N MET A 69 -4.94 -12.62 5.23
CA MET A 69 -3.73 -13.44 5.34
C MET A 69 -3.53 -14.26 4.07
N SER A 70 -2.28 -14.62 3.76
CA SER A 70 -1.98 -15.55 2.66
C SER A 70 -0.66 -16.25 2.92
N SER A 71 -0.65 -17.58 2.81
CA SER A 71 0.58 -18.39 2.87
C SER A 71 1.48 -18.23 1.66
N GLN A 72 0.99 -17.61 0.58
CA GLN A 72 1.79 -17.28 -0.61
C GLN A 72 2.65 -16.03 -0.41
N ILE A 73 2.43 -15.27 0.66
CA ILE A 73 3.23 -14.10 1.05
C ILE A 73 4.19 -14.55 2.15
N ASN A 74 5.48 -14.32 1.95
CA ASN A 74 6.50 -14.67 2.92
C ASN A 74 6.33 -13.88 4.22
N ALA A 75 6.41 -14.57 5.36
CA ALA A 75 6.37 -13.93 6.66
C ALA A 75 7.62 -13.06 6.89
N PRO A 76 7.51 -11.97 7.66
CA PRO A 76 8.67 -11.26 8.18
C PRO A 76 9.59 -12.19 8.97
N ARG A 77 10.84 -11.79 9.14
CA ARG A 77 11.78 -12.48 10.03
C ARG A 77 11.21 -12.51 11.46
N GLU A 78 11.34 -13.65 12.13
CA GLU A 78 11.05 -13.76 13.56
C GLU A 78 12.04 -12.90 14.37
N ILE A 79 11.46 -12.04 15.20
CA ILE A 79 12.16 -11.11 16.11
C ILE A 79 11.43 -11.14 17.45
N THR A 80 12.13 -10.78 18.52
CA THR A 80 11.49 -10.65 19.84
C THR A 80 10.71 -9.33 19.95
N GLU A 81 9.85 -9.23 20.97
CA GLU A 81 9.10 -8.00 21.24
C GLU A 81 10.04 -6.83 21.55
N GLU A 82 11.15 -7.09 22.27
CA GLU A 82 12.16 -6.07 22.57
C GLU A 82 12.84 -5.57 21.30
N GLU A 83 13.25 -6.47 20.41
CA GLU A 83 13.84 -6.11 19.11
C GLU A 83 12.84 -5.31 18.25
N LEU A 84 11.55 -5.68 18.26
CA LEU A 84 10.51 -4.95 17.55
C LEU A 84 10.35 -3.52 18.09
N ILE A 85 10.38 -3.34 19.41
CA ILE A 85 10.29 -2.02 20.04
C ILE A 85 11.48 -1.14 19.64
N GLU A 86 12.69 -1.71 19.57
CA GLU A 86 13.89 -0.98 19.13
C GLU A 86 13.77 -0.52 17.68
N ILE A 87 13.27 -1.37 16.77
CA ILE A 87 13.04 -1.04 15.36
C ILE A 87 12.01 0.09 15.19
N VAL A 88 10.93 0.09 15.99
CA VAL A 88 9.86 1.10 15.84
C VAL A 88 10.25 2.46 16.42
N LYS A 89 11.19 2.50 17.38
CA LYS A 89 11.61 3.73 18.06
C LYS A 89 12.78 4.47 17.39
N SER A 90 13.42 3.86 16.39
CA SER A 90 14.52 4.47 15.63
C SER A 90 14.02 5.54 14.67
#